data_AF-A0A967CRG5-F1
#
_entry.id   AF-A0A967CRG5-F1
#
_cell.length_a   1.000
_cell.length_b   1.000
_cell.length_c   1.000
_cell.angle_alpha   90.00
_cell.angle_beta   90.00
_cell.angle_gamma   90.00
#
_symmetry.space_group_name_H-M   'P 1'
#
loop_
_entity.id
_entity.type
_entity.pdbx_description
1 polymer ?
#
loop_
_entity_poly.entity_id
_entity_poly.type
_entity_poly.pdbx_seq_one_letter_code
_entity_poly.pdbx_strand_id
1 'polypeptide(L)'
;MRAALDRGQLQVGTWINMVRNPAILPLLKAAGLDFARVDMEHSALSIESLADMALLARAIDFPIAVRPPTANREWITRLLDAGVWNLHCPQVESADHAREIVAASRYAPAGLRGNGGLGPATDFETAGTVAHRRAFANQQVHVTVMFETAAAFQYLGEIAAMDGIDALTLGPADLAQDLGVFGTPDQAKALDEKRDLILAAAKKNGKTCSMLVSSAEQAKQWKDAGALLLVYSSDVEMMHHG
;
A
#
# COMPACT_ATOMS: atom_id res chain seq x y z
N MET A 1 10.41 -1.70 5.06
CA MET A 1 8.99 -1.61 5.47
C MET A 1 8.46 -2.90 6.07
N ARG A 2 8.20 -4.00 5.32
CA ARG A 2 7.64 -5.26 5.88
C ARG A 2 8.32 -5.72 7.17
N ALA A 3 9.64 -5.90 7.16
CA ALA A 3 10.39 -6.36 8.33
C ALA A 3 10.25 -5.44 9.55
N ALA A 4 10.03 -4.14 9.37
CA ALA A 4 9.78 -3.20 10.45
C ALA A 4 8.35 -3.37 11.00
N LEU A 5 7.35 -3.50 10.12
CA LEU A 5 5.96 -3.77 10.50
C LEU A 5 5.82 -5.10 11.25
N ASP A 6 6.50 -6.16 10.80
CA ASP A 6 6.52 -7.47 11.46
C ASP A 6 7.10 -7.41 12.89
N ARG A 7 7.97 -6.43 13.16
CA ARG A 7 8.52 -6.14 14.51
C ARG A 7 7.65 -5.18 15.32
N GLY A 8 6.48 -4.80 14.82
CA GLY A 8 5.60 -3.82 15.47
C GLY A 8 6.15 -2.39 15.45
N GLN A 9 7.07 -2.07 14.53
CA GLN A 9 7.63 -0.73 14.40
C GLN A 9 6.70 0.13 13.55
N LEU A 10 6.40 1.32 14.05
CA LEU A 10 5.67 2.35 13.30
C LEU A 10 6.45 2.71 12.03
N GLN A 11 5.74 2.85 10.93
CA GLN A 11 6.25 3.34 9.66
C GLN A 11 5.43 4.55 9.23
N VAL A 12 6.09 5.68 8.99
CA VAL A 12 5.48 6.94 8.57
C VAL A 12 5.97 7.29 7.17
N GLY A 13 5.03 7.53 6.25
CA GLY A 13 5.32 7.94 4.89
C GLY A 13 4.42 9.08 4.44
N THR A 14 4.58 9.51 3.20
CA THR A 14 3.74 10.54 2.55
C THR A 14 3.33 10.10 1.16
N TRP A 15 2.25 10.66 0.62
CA TRP A 15 1.90 10.49 -0.78
C TRP A 15 2.84 11.28 -1.71
N ILE A 16 3.13 10.70 -2.87
CA ILE A 16 3.69 11.40 -4.02
C ILE A 16 2.59 11.43 -5.08
N ASN A 17 1.97 12.59 -5.25
CA ASN A 17 0.89 12.80 -6.22
C ASN A 17 1.34 13.65 -7.43
N MET A 18 2.41 14.43 -7.32
CA MET A 18 2.79 15.37 -8.37
C MET A 18 4.24 15.26 -8.80
N VAL A 19 5.19 15.18 -7.86
CA VAL A 19 6.61 15.20 -8.20
C VAL A 19 7.02 13.87 -8.81
N ARG A 20 7.41 13.91 -10.09
CA ARG A 20 7.78 12.71 -10.87
C ARG A 20 9.28 12.43 -10.90
N ASN A 21 10.08 13.39 -10.47
CA ASN A 21 11.52 13.21 -10.48
C ASN A 21 11.91 12.26 -9.33
N PRO A 22 12.60 11.13 -9.60
CA PRO A 22 13.03 10.20 -8.57
C PRO A 22 13.84 10.83 -7.43
N ALA A 23 14.48 11.98 -7.66
CA ALA A 23 15.21 12.74 -6.65
C ALA A 23 14.36 13.14 -5.42
N ILE A 24 13.02 13.08 -5.49
CA ILE A 24 12.17 13.25 -4.31
C ILE A 24 12.42 12.15 -3.25
N LEU A 25 12.75 10.93 -3.64
CA LEU A 25 12.95 9.82 -2.72
C LEU A 25 14.08 10.04 -1.71
N PRO A 26 15.32 10.40 -2.11
CA PRO A 26 16.37 10.73 -1.15
C PRO A 26 16.03 11.96 -0.31
N LEU A 27 15.26 12.91 -0.82
CA LEU A 27 14.77 14.06 -0.04
C LEU A 27 13.83 13.61 1.07
N LEU A 28 12.82 12.78 0.76
CA LEU A 28 11.89 12.22 1.74
C LEU A 28 12.61 11.34 2.78
N LYS A 29 13.59 10.54 2.34
CA LYS A 29 14.45 9.77 3.25
C LYS A 29 15.22 10.68 4.21
N ALA A 30 15.85 11.74 3.69
CA ALA A 30 16.61 12.70 4.51
C ALA A 30 15.71 13.48 5.48
N ALA A 31 14.45 13.70 5.14
CA ALA A 31 13.43 14.28 6.02
C ALA A 31 12.99 13.33 7.16
N GLY A 32 13.48 12.08 7.17
CA GLY A 32 13.19 11.12 8.23
C GLY A 32 11.92 10.30 8.04
N LEU A 33 11.33 10.31 6.84
CA LEU A 33 10.23 9.38 6.53
C LEU A 33 10.78 7.96 6.35
N ASP A 34 9.92 6.96 6.60
CA ASP A 34 10.24 5.55 6.48
C ASP A 34 9.96 4.99 5.07
N PHE A 35 9.04 5.60 4.34
CA PHE A 35 8.64 5.20 2.99
C PHE A 35 7.93 6.34 2.24
N ALA A 36 7.70 6.15 0.94
CA ALA A 36 6.79 6.98 0.16
C ALA A 36 5.66 6.14 -0.47
N ARG A 37 4.47 6.71 -0.59
CA ARG A 37 3.34 6.11 -1.31
C ARG A 37 3.15 6.82 -2.65
N VAL A 38 3.47 6.14 -3.73
CA VAL A 38 3.38 6.67 -5.08
C VAL A 38 2.00 6.38 -5.65
N ASP A 39 1.30 7.41 -6.10
CA ASP A 39 -0.03 7.28 -6.67
C ASP A 39 0.02 7.18 -8.19
N MET A 40 -0.57 6.14 -8.78
CA MET A 40 -0.81 6.06 -10.22
C MET A 40 -2.31 6.10 -10.56
N GLU A 41 -3.19 6.09 -9.57
CA GLU A 41 -4.65 6.12 -9.79
C GLU A 41 -5.13 7.56 -10.02
N HIS A 42 -4.73 8.48 -9.14
CA HIS A 42 -5.10 9.89 -9.20
C HIS A 42 -3.91 10.80 -9.52
N SER A 43 -2.94 10.28 -10.27
CA SER A 43 -1.86 11.08 -10.83
C SER A 43 -1.59 10.68 -12.28
N ALA A 44 -0.82 11.51 -12.99
CA ALA A 44 -0.39 11.20 -14.35
C ALA A 44 1.01 10.53 -14.39
N LEU A 45 1.46 9.90 -13.29
CA LEU A 45 2.70 9.14 -13.25
C LEU A 45 2.58 7.88 -14.12
N SER A 46 3.49 7.73 -15.08
CA SER A 46 3.54 6.53 -15.92
C SER A 46 4.31 5.40 -15.22
N ILE A 47 4.12 4.18 -15.72
CA ILE A 47 4.90 3.01 -15.30
C ILE A 47 6.42 3.16 -15.55
N GLU A 48 6.81 3.92 -16.58
CA GLU A 48 8.21 4.18 -16.91
C GLU A 48 8.86 5.08 -15.85
N SER A 49 8.22 6.21 -15.53
CA SER A 49 8.69 7.08 -14.45
C SER A 49 8.69 6.37 -13.10
N LEU A 50 7.70 5.50 -12.85
CA LEU A 50 7.71 4.68 -11.65
C LEU A 50 8.86 3.68 -11.62
N ALA A 51 9.23 3.07 -12.76
CA ALA A 51 10.34 2.12 -12.80
C ALA A 51 11.67 2.78 -12.40
N ASP A 52 11.90 4.03 -12.83
CA ASP A 52 13.06 4.82 -12.40
C ASP A 52 13.02 5.11 -10.89
N MET A 53 11.85 5.48 -10.36
CA MET A 53 11.65 5.65 -8.91
C MET A 53 11.92 4.36 -8.15
N ALA A 54 11.42 3.22 -8.63
CA ALA A 54 11.57 1.93 -7.98
C ALA A 54 13.04 1.49 -7.96
N LEU A 55 13.78 1.67 -9.04
CA LEU A 55 15.22 1.40 -9.08
C LEU A 55 15.98 2.24 -8.05
N LEU A 56 15.72 3.54 -7.99
CA LEU A 56 16.37 4.41 -7.02
C LEU A 56 15.99 4.05 -5.58
N ALA A 57 14.69 3.84 -5.32
CA ALA A 57 14.15 3.42 -4.02
C ALA A 57 14.91 2.20 -3.46
N ARG A 58 15.15 1.19 -4.31
CA ARG A 58 15.92 0.00 -3.95
C ARG A 58 17.39 0.32 -3.69
N ALA A 59 18.02 1.09 -4.58
CA ALA A 59 19.44 1.46 -4.46
C ALA A 59 19.74 2.26 -3.18
N ILE A 60 18.80 3.09 -2.73
CA ILE A 60 18.98 3.91 -1.51
C ILE A 60 18.38 3.27 -0.27
N ASP A 61 17.84 2.05 -0.32
CA ASP A 61 17.08 1.41 0.77
C ASP A 61 16.03 2.36 1.37
N PHE A 62 15.10 2.80 0.53
CA PHE A 62 13.94 3.61 0.89
C PHE A 62 12.69 3.02 0.23
N PRO A 63 11.85 2.29 0.98
CA PRO A 63 10.69 1.62 0.42
C PRO A 63 9.71 2.57 -0.27
N ILE A 64 9.15 2.13 -1.38
CA ILE A 64 7.96 2.74 -1.98
C ILE A 64 6.79 1.75 -1.92
N ALA A 65 5.60 2.28 -1.67
CA ALA A 65 4.32 1.60 -1.87
C ALA A 65 3.59 2.24 -3.05
N VAL A 66 3.00 1.44 -3.93
CA VAL A 66 2.39 1.98 -5.16
C VAL A 66 0.92 1.64 -5.22
N ARG A 67 0.11 2.67 -5.48
CA ARG A 67 -1.30 2.51 -5.84
C ARG A 67 -1.46 2.44 -7.36
N PRO A 68 -1.80 1.26 -7.94
CA PRO A 68 -2.07 1.17 -9.37
C PRO A 68 -3.42 1.82 -9.73
N PRO A 69 -3.67 2.13 -11.01
CA PRO A 69 -5.00 2.56 -11.48
C PRO A 69 -6.12 1.53 -11.23
N THR A 70 -5.76 0.25 -11.17
CA THR A 70 -6.70 -0.83 -10.83
C THR A 70 -5.95 -1.96 -10.15
N ALA A 71 -6.54 -2.55 -9.11
CA ALA A 71 -5.99 -3.72 -8.42
C ALA A 71 -6.27 -5.01 -9.21
N ASN A 72 -5.64 -5.19 -10.37
CA ASN A 72 -5.83 -6.36 -11.23
C ASN A 72 -4.49 -7.03 -11.60
N ARG A 73 -4.57 -8.19 -12.23
CA ARG A 73 -3.39 -8.97 -12.63
C ARG A 73 -2.41 -8.19 -13.50
N GLU A 74 -2.91 -7.38 -14.44
CA GLU A 74 -2.09 -6.61 -15.36
C GLU A 74 -1.18 -5.63 -14.61
N TRP A 75 -1.78 -4.76 -13.78
CA TRP A 75 -1.03 -3.77 -13.04
C TRP A 75 -0.13 -4.40 -11.97
N ILE A 76 -0.65 -5.36 -11.21
CA ILE A 76 0.12 -6.04 -10.16
C ILE A 76 1.37 -6.69 -10.74
N THR A 77 1.25 -7.40 -11.86
CA THR A 77 2.42 -8.06 -12.48
C THR A 77 3.47 -7.03 -12.90
N ARG A 78 3.05 -5.96 -13.59
CA ARG A 78 3.95 -4.91 -14.09
C ARG A 78 4.65 -4.14 -12.97
N LEU A 79 3.92 -3.80 -11.92
CA LEU A 79 4.48 -3.14 -10.74
C LEU A 79 5.53 -4.00 -10.06
N LEU A 80 5.20 -5.27 -9.83
CA LEU A 80 6.13 -6.20 -9.19
C LEU A 80 7.37 -6.45 -10.06
N ASP A 81 7.23 -6.49 -11.39
CA ASP A 81 8.35 -6.64 -12.33
C ASP A 81 9.23 -5.37 -12.38
N ALA A 82 8.63 -4.18 -12.21
CA ALA A 82 9.33 -2.90 -12.10
C ALA A 82 10.12 -2.75 -10.79
N GLY A 83 10.02 -3.69 -9.85
CA GLY A 83 10.77 -3.67 -8.58
C GLY A 83 9.99 -3.18 -7.36
N VAL A 84 8.68 -2.95 -7.51
CA VAL A 84 7.80 -2.54 -6.42
C VAL A 84 7.40 -3.76 -5.61
N TRP A 85 7.78 -3.83 -4.34
CA TRP A 85 7.34 -4.93 -3.46
C TRP A 85 6.11 -4.58 -2.63
N ASN A 86 5.75 -3.31 -2.48
CA ASN A 86 4.63 -2.91 -1.63
C ASN A 86 3.49 -2.40 -2.52
N LEU A 87 2.41 -3.19 -2.58
CA LEU A 87 1.22 -2.91 -3.37
C LEU A 87 0.16 -2.26 -2.48
N HIS A 88 -0.48 -1.20 -2.97
CA HIS A 88 -1.58 -0.51 -2.33
C HIS A 88 -2.80 -0.57 -3.24
N CYS A 89 -3.57 -1.64 -3.10
CA CYS A 89 -4.63 -2.02 -4.03
C CYS A 89 -5.93 -1.23 -3.75
N PRO A 90 -6.35 -0.33 -4.68
CA PRO A 90 -7.58 0.41 -4.53
C PRO A 90 -8.80 -0.43 -4.88
N GLN A 91 -9.99 0.07 -4.52
CA GLN A 91 -11.30 -0.39 -4.94
C GLN A 91 -11.51 -1.89 -4.73
N VAL A 92 -11.16 -2.41 -3.54
CA VAL A 92 -11.37 -3.83 -3.24
C VAL A 92 -12.81 -4.05 -2.76
N GLU A 93 -13.66 -4.51 -3.66
CA GLU A 93 -15.11 -4.56 -3.44
C GLU A 93 -15.65 -5.90 -2.95
N SER A 94 -14.86 -6.98 -3.08
CA SER A 94 -15.28 -8.33 -2.69
C SER A 94 -14.14 -9.22 -2.22
N ALA A 95 -14.49 -10.31 -1.55
CA ALA A 95 -13.55 -11.36 -1.19
C ALA A 95 -12.91 -12.02 -2.43
N ASP A 96 -13.67 -12.23 -3.51
CA ASP A 96 -13.12 -12.81 -4.75
C ASP A 96 -12.09 -11.89 -5.39
N HIS A 97 -12.36 -10.58 -5.42
CA HIS A 97 -11.39 -9.60 -5.90
C HIS A 97 -10.11 -9.60 -5.04
N ALA A 98 -10.24 -9.70 -3.71
CA ALA A 98 -9.07 -9.86 -2.83
C ALA A 98 -8.26 -11.14 -3.12
N ARG A 99 -8.93 -12.28 -3.42
CA ARG A 99 -8.26 -13.52 -3.84
C ARG A 99 -7.52 -13.34 -5.16
N GLU A 100 -8.10 -12.63 -6.12
CA GLU A 100 -7.44 -12.32 -7.40
C GLU A 100 -6.17 -11.48 -7.20
N ILE A 101 -6.21 -10.49 -6.31
CA ILE A 101 -5.05 -9.68 -5.92
C ILE A 101 -3.95 -10.57 -5.33
N VAL A 102 -4.30 -11.45 -4.37
CA VAL A 102 -3.34 -12.40 -3.77
C VAL A 102 -2.74 -13.29 -4.85
N ALA A 103 -3.57 -13.90 -5.70
CA ALA A 103 -3.13 -14.77 -6.78
C ALA A 103 -2.22 -14.05 -7.77
N ALA A 104 -2.53 -12.81 -8.16
CA ALA A 104 -1.69 -12.03 -9.07
C ALA A 104 -0.34 -11.63 -8.45
N SER A 105 -0.29 -11.48 -7.13
CA SER A 105 0.88 -10.94 -6.43
C SER A 105 1.94 -11.98 -6.07
N ARG A 106 1.60 -13.28 -6.10
CA ARG A 106 2.49 -14.38 -5.67
C ARG A 106 2.74 -15.37 -6.80
N TYR A 107 3.96 -15.90 -6.85
CA TYR A 107 4.31 -17.07 -7.66
C TYR A 107 3.75 -18.36 -7.05
N ALA A 108 3.60 -19.39 -7.88
CA ALA A 108 3.20 -20.72 -7.45
C ALA A 108 4.10 -21.28 -6.32
N PRO A 109 3.55 -22.06 -5.37
CA PRO A 109 2.15 -22.48 -5.28
C PRO A 109 1.22 -21.46 -4.60
N ALA A 110 1.74 -20.35 -4.06
CA ALA A 110 0.95 -19.35 -3.31
C ALA A 110 0.10 -18.43 -4.21
N GLY A 111 0.30 -18.46 -5.52
CA GLY A 111 -0.45 -17.67 -6.48
C GLY A 111 -0.17 -18.06 -7.93
N LEU A 112 -0.55 -17.18 -8.84
CA LEU A 112 -0.59 -17.36 -10.30
C LEU A 112 0.21 -16.28 -11.06
N ARG A 113 1.10 -15.53 -10.38
CA ARG A 113 1.99 -14.55 -11.02
C ARG A 113 2.82 -15.21 -12.12
N GLY A 114 2.85 -14.58 -13.29
CA GLY A 114 3.64 -15.05 -14.44
C GLY A 114 5.14 -14.96 -14.17
N ASN A 115 5.90 -15.97 -14.60
CA ASN A 115 7.37 -15.95 -14.47
C ASN A 115 8.00 -15.01 -15.50
N GLY A 116 8.46 -13.85 -15.05
CA GLY A 116 9.36 -12.98 -15.80
C GLY A 116 10.83 -13.45 -15.73
N GLY A 117 11.69 -12.82 -16.54
CA GLY A 117 13.14 -13.03 -16.54
C GLY A 117 13.85 -12.39 -15.35
N LEU A 118 15.14 -12.08 -15.53
CA LEU A 118 15.90 -11.23 -14.59
C LEU A 118 15.42 -9.77 -14.72
N GLY A 119 15.35 -9.07 -13.59
CA GLY A 119 14.96 -7.66 -13.59
C GLY A 119 15.09 -7.00 -12.23
N PRO A 120 14.59 -5.75 -12.11
CA PRO A 120 14.65 -4.96 -10.87
C PRO A 120 13.99 -5.67 -9.67
N ALA A 121 12.92 -6.43 -9.91
CA ALA A 121 12.21 -7.22 -8.90
C ALA A 121 13.09 -8.20 -8.10
N THR A 122 14.24 -8.57 -8.67
CA THR A 122 15.19 -9.54 -8.12
C THR A 122 16.58 -8.94 -7.91
N ASP A 123 16.76 -7.63 -8.03
CA ASP A 123 18.09 -6.98 -8.05
C ASP A 123 19.05 -7.59 -9.08
N PHE A 124 18.51 -8.10 -10.19
CA PHE A 124 19.27 -8.83 -11.21
C PHE A 124 20.04 -10.06 -10.68
N GLU A 125 19.69 -10.55 -9.47
CA GLU A 125 20.40 -11.65 -8.83
C GLU A 125 20.18 -12.99 -9.53
N THR A 126 21.28 -13.71 -9.70
CA THR A 126 21.31 -15.00 -10.41
C THR A 126 21.67 -16.17 -9.50
N ALA A 127 21.96 -15.90 -8.22
CA ALA A 127 22.29 -16.93 -7.24
C ALA A 127 21.10 -17.88 -6.97
N GLY A 128 21.42 -19.15 -6.72
CA GLY A 128 20.44 -20.20 -6.39
C GLY A 128 19.55 -20.64 -7.56
N THR A 129 18.54 -21.44 -7.25
CA THR A 129 17.57 -21.92 -8.25
C THR A 129 16.49 -20.86 -8.52
N VAL A 130 15.84 -20.95 -9.67
CA VAL A 130 14.66 -20.10 -9.96
C VAL A 130 13.60 -20.26 -8.87
N ALA A 131 13.32 -21.49 -8.44
CA ALA A 131 12.35 -21.77 -7.39
C ALA A 131 12.70 -21.04 -6.07
N HIS A 132 13.97 -21.04 -5.67
CA HIS A 132 14.42 -20.32 -4.48
C HIS A 132 14.20 -18.81 -4.61
N ARG A 133 14.55 -18.21 -5.75
CA ARG A 133 14.33 -16.77 -5.99
C ARG A 133 12.84 -16.40 -5.99
N ARG A 134 11.97 -17.26 -6.52
CA ARG A 134 10.51 -17.04 -6.52
C ARG A 134 9.91 -17.17 -5.12
N ALA A 135 10.39 -18.13 -4.33
CA ALA A 135 10.03 -18.26 -2.92
C ALA A 135 10.46 -17.02 -2.11
N PHE A 136 11.68 -16.53 -2.33
CA PHE A 136 12.16 -15.29 -1.71
C PHE A 136 11.27 -14.09 -2.11
N ALA A 137 11.00 -13.90 -3.41
CA ALA A 137 10.17 -12.81 -3.89
C ALA A 137 8.76 -12.82 -3.25
N ASN A 138 8.15 -14.00 -3.11
CA ASN A 138 6.84 -14.14 -2.45
C ASN A 138 6.84 -13.64 -1.00
N GLN A 139 7.96 -13.74 -0.28
CA GLN A 139 8.11 -13.26 1.09
C GLN A 139 8.28 -11.74 1.16
N GLN A 140 8.78 -11.11 0.09
CA GLN A 140 9.01 -9.67 0.05
C GLN A 140 7.75 -8.87 -0.28
N VAL A 141 6.87 -9.41 -1.14
CA VAL A 141 5.67 -8.70 -1.58
C VAL A 141 4.76 -8.42 -0.39
N HIS A 142 4.36 -7.17 -0.18
CA HIS A 142 3.44 -6.72 0.86
C HIS A 142 2.19 -6.10 0.22
N VAL A 143 1.01 -6.63 0.53
CA VAL A 143 -0.26 -6.22 -0.07
C VAL A 143 -1.12 -5.47 0.95
N THR A 144 -1.41 -4.20 0.65
CA THR A 144 -2.40 -3.39 1.36
C THR A 144 -3.66 -3.32 0.51
N VAL A 145 -4.84 -3.58 1.09
CA VAL A 145 -6.13 -3.47 0.40
C VAL A 145 -6.96 -2.31 0.97
N MET A 146 -7.57 -1.54 0.07
CA MET A 146 -8.37 -0.37 0.40
C MET A 146 -9.86 -0.71 0.44
N PHE A 147 -10.52 -0.34 1.54
CA PHE A 147 -11.97 -0.37 1.68
C PHE A 147 -12.53 1.03 1.41
N GLU A 148 -13.29 1.15 0.32
CA GLU A 148 -13.69 2.45 -0.24
C GLU A 148 -15.19 2.55 -0.50
N THR A 149 -15.94 1.47 -0.24
CA THR A 149 -17.39 1.43 -0.35
C THR A 149 -17.98 0.75 0.89
N ALA A 150 -19.22 1.08 1.23
CA ALA A 150 -19.97 0.45 2.32
C ALA A 150 -20.16 -1.05 2.09
N ALA A 151 -20.32 -1.46 0.83
CA ALA A 151 -20.46 -2.87 0.45
C ALA A 151 -19.20 -3.68 0.77
N ALA A 152 -18.00 -3.12 0.54
CA ALA A 152 -16.74 -3.81 0.82
C ALA A 152 -16.61 -4.25 2.29
N PHE A 153 -17.20 -3.50 3.23
CA PHE A 153 -17.17 -3.84 4.66
C PHE A 153 -17.92 -5.13 5.01
N GLN A 154 -18.83 -5.62 4.16
CA GLN A 154 -19.48 -6.92 4.34
C GLN A 154 -18.45 -8.07 4.27
N TYR A 155 -17.37 -7.88 3.52
CA TYR A 155 -16.30 -8.85 3.33
C TYR A 155 -15.08 -8.60 4.22
N LEU A 156 -15.10 -7.57 5.08
CA LEU A 156 -13.94 -7.16 5.88
C LEU A 156 -13.35 -8.31 6.69
N GLY A 157 -14.17 -9.10 7.37
CA GLY A 157 -13.70 -10.22 8.17
C GLY A 157 -13.03 -11.32 7.34
N GLU A 158 -13.59 -11.60 6.15
CA GLU A 158 -13.07 -12.60 5.22
C GLU A 158 -11.75 -12.15 4.60
N ILE A 159 -11.70 -10.93 4.06
CA ILE A 159 -10.51 -10.32 3.47
C ILE A 159 -9.39 -10.20 4.52
N ALA A 160 -9.72 -9.76 5.74
CA ALA A 160 -8.74 -9.65 6.82
C ALA A 160 -8.15 -11.01 7.23
N ALA A 161 -8.85 -12.11 7.04
CA ALA A 161 -8.37 -13.46 7.36
C ALA A 161 -7.53 -14.09 6.23
N MET A 162 -7.46 -13.47 5.04
CA MET A 162 -6.77 -14.06 3.90
C MET A 162 -5.25 -14.03 4.05
N ASP A 163 -4.62 -15.16 3.75
CA ASP A 163 -3.18 -15.22 3.54
C ASP A 163 -2.80 -14.45 2.27
N GLY A 164 -1.70 -13.71 2.33
CA GLY A 164 -1.25 -12.84 1.24
C GLY A 164 -1.83 -11.43 1.25
N ILE A 165 -2.82 -11.14 2.10
CA ILE A 165 -3.20 -9.78 2.51
C ILE A 165 -2.43 -9.43 3.78
N ASP A 166 -1.70 -8.32 3.76
CA ASP A 166 -0.78 -7.94 4.84
C ASP A 166 -1.27 -6.72 5.62
N ALA A 167 -1.97 -5.81 4.94
CA ALA A 167 -2.50 -4.61 5.57
C ALA A 167 -3.89 -4.23 5.04
N LEU A 168 -4.65 -3.55 5.90
CA LEU A 168 -5.97 -3.02 5.61
C LEU A 168 -5.93 -1.50 5.77
N THR A 169 -6.68 -0.77 4.94
CA THR A 169 -6.80 0.69 5.00
C THR A 169 -8.17 1.09 4.47
N LEU A 170 -8.60 2.33 4.75
CA LEU A 170 -9.74 2.93 4.05
C LEU A 170 -9.29 3.97 3.03
N GLY A 171 -10.07 4.15 1.97
CA GLY A 171 -10.04 5.33 1.09
C GLY A 171 -11.08 6.33 1.58
N PRO A 172 -10.68 7.41 2.29
CA PRO A 172 -11.64 8.22 3.03
C PRO A 172 -12.55 9.08 2.14
N ALA A 173 -12.04 9.57 1.00
CA ALA A 173 -12.82 10.41 0.09
C ALA A 173 -13.91 9.58 -0.61
N ASP A 174 -13.52 8.46 -1.22
CA ASP A 174 -14.45 7.57 -1.94
C ASP A 174 -15.47 6.93 -1.00
N LEU A 175 -15.05 6.49 0.20
CA LEU A 175 -15.99 5.94 1.18
C LEU A 175 -16.99 7.00 1.67
N ALA A 176 -16.55 8.23 1.88
CA ALA A 176 -17.46 9.30 2.26
C ALA A 176 -18.47 9.63 1.13
N GLN A 177 -18.05 9.53 -0.14
CA GLN A 177 -18.96 9.70 -1.28
C GLN A 177 -19.98 8.56 -1.34
N ASP A 178 -19.55 7.30 -1.24
CA ASP A 178 -20.41 6.12 -1.27
C ASP A 178 -21.41 6.09 -0.11
N LEU A 179 -20.99 6.53 1.08
CA LEU A 179 -21.86 6.68 2.25
C LEU A 179 -22.81 7.90 2.17
N GLY A 180 -22.66 8.77 1.16
CA GLY A 180 -23.47 9.98 1.01
C GLY A 180 -23.19 11.08 2.05
N VAL A 181 -22.02 11.04 2.70
CA VAL A 181 -21.62 11.97 3.77
C VAL A 181 -20.48 12.91 3.36
N PHE A 182 -20.02 12.85 2.11
CA PHE A 182 -18.92 13.68 1.62
C PHE A 182 -19.20 15.19 1.77
N GLY A 183 -18.28 15.89 2.42
CA GLY A 183 -18.38 17.33 2.73
C GLY A 183 -19.39 17.68 3.84
N THR A 184 -20.02 16.68 4.47
CA THR A 184 -21.02 16.90 5.54
C THR A 184 -20.38 16.92 6.92
N PRO A 185 -21.03 17.51 7.95
CA PRO A 185 -20.56 17.45 9.33
C PRO A 185 -20.42 16.01 9.89
N ASP A 186 -21.18 15.06 9.34
CA ASP A 186 -21.16 13.66 9.77
C ASP A 186 -19.98 12.86 9.18
N GLN A 187 -19.27 13.40 8.19
CA GLN A 187 -18.19 12.70 7.48
C GLN A 187 -17.13 12.15 8.44
N ALA A 188 -16.62 12.99 9.36
CA ALA A 188 -15.54 12.60 10.26
C ALA A 188 -15.96 11.41 11.15
N LYS A 189 -17.16 11.50 11.73
CA LYS A 189 -17.73 10.44 12.57
C LYS A 189 -17.91 9.14 11.79
N ALA A 190 -18.52 9.21 10.60
CA ALA A 190 -18.75 8.04 9.76
C ALA A 190 -17.44 7.35 9.35
N LEU A 191 -16.39 8.12 9.01
CA LEU A 191 -15.09 7.57 8.66
C LEU A 191 -14.37 6.97 9.87
N ASP A 192 -14.46 7.59 11.05
CA ASP A 192 -13.83 7.06 12.27
C ASP A 192 -14.48 5.74 12.70
N GLU A 193 -15.81 5.61 12.62
CA GLU A 193 -16.50 4.33 12.85
C GLU A 193 -15.98 3.21 11.91
N LYS A 194 -15.69 3.54 10.64
CA LYS A 194 -15.14 2.60 9.66
C LYS A 194 -13.66 2.29 9.90
N ARG A 195 -12.88 3.26 10.34
CA ARG A 195 -11.48 3.08 10.76
C ARG A 195 -11.38 2.13 11.95
N ASP A 196 -12.25 2.27 12.94
CA ASP A 196 -12.31 1.38 14.11
C ASP A 196 -12.61 -0.07 13.71
N LEU A 197 -13.53 -0.28 12.76
CA LEU A 197 -13.81 -1.62 12.22
C LEU A 197 -12.58 -2.23 11.54
N ILE A 198 -11.87 -1.46 10.69
CA ILE A 198 -10.64 -1.91 10.03
C ILE A 198 -9.57 -2.25 11.07
N LEU A 199 -9.36 -1.39 12.06
CA LEU A 199 -8.37 -1.60 13.11
C LEU A 199 -8.67 -2.86 13.92
N ALA A 200 -9.94 -3.08 14.29
CA ALA A 200 -10.37 -4.28 15.00
C ALA A 200 -10.17 -5.56 14.16
N ALA A 201 -10.53 -5.53 12.88
CA ALA A 201 -10.33 -6.65 11.96
C ALA A 201 -8.85 -6.96 11.71
N ALA A 202 -8.03 -5.92 11.55
CA ALA A 202 -6.59 -6.04 11.38
C ALA A 202 -5.96 -6.68 12.63
N LYS A 203 -6.25 -6.16 13.82
CA LYS A 203 -5.75 -6.71 15.09
C LYS A 203 -6.16 -8.17 15.30
N LYS A 204 -7.42 -8.51 15.03
CA LYS A 204 -7.95 -9.88 15.17
C LYS A 204 -7.21 -10.89 14.31
N ASN A 205 -6.77 -10.49 13.12
CA ASN A 205 -6.16 -11.38 12.13
C ASN A 205 -4.64 -11.17 11.96
N GLY A 206 -4.01 -10.40 12.87
CA GLY A 206 -2.57 -10.12 12.79
C GLY A 206 -2.15 -9.35 11.53
N LYS A 207 -3.03 -8.51 10.99
CA LYS A 207 -2.75 -7.65 9.82
C LYS A 207 -2.33 -6.26 10.29
N THR A 208 -1.56 -5.56 9.46
CA THR A 208 -1.22 -4.15 9.70
C THR A 208 -2.42 -3.27 9.40
N CYS A 209 -2.70 -2.30 10.27
CA CYS A 209 -3.65 -1.23 9.96
C CYS A 209 -2.90 -0.02 9.41
N SER A 210 -3.32 0.45 8.23
CA SER A 210 -2.82 1.64 7.57
C SER A 210 -3.82 2.79 7.69
N MET A 211 -3.36 3.99 8.03
CA MET A 211 -4.19 5.19 8.15
C MET A 211 -3.61 6.35 7.34
N LEU A 212 -4.48 7.02 6.57
CA LEU A 212 -4.21 8.37 6.06
C LEU A 212 -4.51 9.37 7.18
N VAL A 213 -3.54 10.22 7.48
CA VAL A 213 -3.61 11.22 8.54
C VAL A 213 -3.20 12.60 8.02
N SER A 214 -3.81 13.65 8.55
CA SER A 214 -3.56 15.04 8.13
C SER A 214 -2.94 15.92 9.22
N SER A 215 -2.75 15.41 10.44
CA SER A 215 -2.10 16.14 11.53
C SER A 215 -1.29 15.21 12.44
N ALA A 216 -0.37 15.78 13.21
CA ALA A 216 0.43 15.04 14.20
C ALA A 216 -0.46 14.47 15.32
N GLU A 217 -1.53 15.17 15.69
CA GLU A 217 -2.51 14.71 16.69
C GLU A 217 -3.24 13.48 16.18
N GLN A 218 -3.69 13.49 14.93
CA GLN A 218 -4.36 12.34 14.33
C GLN A 218 -3.39 11.17 14.11
N ALA A 219 -2.15 11.45 13.74
CA ALA A 219 -1.09 10.43 13.67
C ALA A 219 -0.88 9.76 15.03
N LYS A 220 -0.79 10.56 16.11
CA LYS A 220 -0.68 10.05 17.48
C LYS A 220 -1.90 9.24 17.89
N GLN A 221 -3.11 9.75 17.64
CA GLN A 221 -4.36 9.06 17.95
C GLN A 221 -4.37 7.64 17.36
N TRP A 222 -4.11 7.50 16.06
CA TRP A 222 -4.16 6.19 15.40
C TRP A 222 -2.98 5.30 15.74
N LYS A 223 -1.79 5.87 15.98
CA LYS A 223 -0.66 5.13 16.53
C LYS A 223 -1.01 4.52 17.89
N ASP A 224 -1.55 5.32 18.81
CA ASP A 224 -1.91 4.88 20.16
C ASP A 224 -3.05 3.85 20.13
N ALA A 225 -3.93 3.92 19.12
CA ALA A 225 -4.95 2.91 18.85
C ALA A 225 -4.39 1.59 18.27
N GLY A 226 -3.16 1.60 17.71
CA GLY A 226 -2.45 0.42 17.20
C GLY A 226 -2.22 0.38 15.69
N ALA A 227 -2.45 1.47 14.96
CA ALA A 227 -2.03 1.58 13.57
C ALA A 227 -0.50 1.68 13.47
N LEU A 228 0.09 0.90 12.55
CA LEU A 228 1.55 0.82 12.39
C LEU A 228 2.03 1.38 11.05
N LEU A 229 1.12 1.66 10.11
CA LEU A 229 1.46 2.29 8.84
C LEU A 229 0.69 3.60 8.71
N LEU A 230 1.37 4.73 8.88
CA LEU A 230 0.75 6.05 8.77
C LEU A 230 1.21 6.72 7.49
N VAL A 231 0.26 7.26 6.73
CA VAL A 231 0.55 8.14 5.60
C VAL A 231 0.11 9.53 5.97
N TYR A 232 1.08 10.41 6.12
CA TYR A 232 0.88 11.80 6.48
C TYR A 232 0.89 12.65 5.22
N SER A 233 -0.25 13.26 4.90
CA SER A 233 -0.38 14.26 3.83
C SER A 233 0.15 13.77 2.45
N SER A 234 0.49 14.70 1.57
CA SER A 234 1.13 14.48 0.27
C SER A 234 2.21 15.52 -0.02
N ASP A 235 3.06 15.25 -1.00
CA ASP A 235 4.01 16.21 -1.55
C ASP A 235 3.35 17.55 -1.93
N VAL A 236 2.17 17.51 -2.55
CA VAL A 236 1.41 18.71 -2.93
C VAL A 236 0.88 19.47 -1.70
N GLU A 237 0.21 18.78 -0.79
CA GLU A 237 -0.42 19.39 0.38
C GLU A 237 0.63 19.99 1.33
N MET A 238 1.76 19.31 1.52
CA MET A 238 2.89 19.83 2.29
C MET A 238 3.44 21.12 1.67
N MET A 239 3.62 21.16 0.35
CA MET A 239 4.08 22.38 -0.32
C MET A 239 3.07 23.53 -0.24
N HIS A 240 1.78 23.22 -0.19
CA HIS A 240 0.74 24.25 -0.04
C HIS A 240 0.69 24.82 1.38
N HIS A 241 0.82 23.96 2.41
CA HIS A 241 0.61 24.35 3.80
C HIS A 241 1.88 24.81 4.54
N GLY A 242 3.06 24.54 3.99
CA GLY A 242 4.36 24.83 4.64
C GLY A 242 4.69 23.85 5.76
#